data_AF-A0A1I7SHJ9-F1
#
_entry.id   AF-A0A1I7SHJ9-F1
#
_cell.length_a   1.000
_cell.length_b   1.000
_cell.length_c   1.000
_cell.angle_alpha   90.00
_cell.angle_beta   90.00
_cell.angle_gamma   90.00
#
_symmetry.space_group_name_H-M   'P 1'
#
loop_
_entity.id
_entity.type
_entity.pdbx_description
1 polymer ?
#
loop_
_entity_poly.entity_id
_entity_poly.type
_entity_poly.pdbx_seq_one_letter_code
_entity_poly.pdbx_strand_id
1 'polypeptide(L)'
;MVDDLTEAARSVGLEVNANKTNWMSTNSTGQTLMVNGVELGLMRSRMTPMATKRKSWHVCVLPAFLYGSEAWALTKSSETKLVRCQRRMERHMLCHRLVDRVPNATIRDRTKLKDVIQEARKEEVEICEEDCGR
;
A
#
# COMPACT_ATOMS: atom_id res chain seq x y z
N MET A 1 -19.98 11.96 24.52
CA MET A 1 -18.79 11.87 23.64
C MET A 1 -19.13 11.80 22.16
N VAL A 2 -19.90 10.82 21.67
CA VAL A 2 -20.41 10.84 20.27
C VAL A 2 -21.45 11.94 20.10
N ASP A 3 -22.30 12.13 21.12
CA ASP A 3 -23.26 13.23 21.17
C ASP A 3 -22.55 14.58 21.15
N ASP A 4 -21.48 14.74 21.94
CA ASP A 4 -20.66 15.95 21.97
C ASP A 4 -20.02 16.26 20.60
N LEU A 5 -19.55 15.24 19.87
CA LEU A 5 -19.02 15.39 18.52
C LEU A 5 -20.11 15.76 17.51
N THR A 6 -21.30 15.18 17.67
CA THR A 6 -22.47 15.46 16.83
C THR A 6 -22.99 16.87 17.07
N GLU A 7 -22.98 17.33 18.32
CA GLU A 7 -23.33 18.68 18.74
C GLU A 7 -22.31 19.70 18.23
N ALA A 8 -21.01 19.40 18.34
CA ALA A 8 -19.95 20.22 17.77
C ALA A 8 -20.06 20.33 16.23
N ALA A 9 -20.35 19.23 15.52
CA ALA A 9 -20.55 19.24 14.08
C ALA A 9 -21.79 20.08 13.68
N ARG A 10 -22.88 19.98 14.43
CA ARG A 10 -24.07 20.82 14.22
C ARG A 10 -23.79 22.31 14.45
N SER A 11 -22.91 22.65 15.40
CA SER A 11 -22.53 24.05 15.65
C SER A 11 -21.86 24.73 14.45
N VAL A 12 -21.24 23.94 13.56
CA VAL A 12 -20.64 24.41 12.29
C VAL A 12 -21.51 24.10 11.06
N GLY A 13 -22.76 23.69 11.27
CA GLY A 13 -23.73 23.41 10.19
C GLY A 13 -23.52 22.08 9.46
N LEU A 14 -22.77 21.14 10.04
CA LEU A 14 -22.52 19.81 9.46
C LEU A 14 -23.38 18.74 10.13
N GLU A 15 -23.89 17.81 9.35
CA GLU A 15 -24.65 16.65 9.83
C GLU A 15 -23.83 15.36 9.68
N VAL A 16 -23.57 14.68 10.80
CA VAL A 16 -22.81 13.42 10.82
C VAL A 16 -23.72 12.29 10.34
N ASN A 17 -23.32 11.60 9.28
CA ASN A 17 -24.03 10.44 8.79
C ASN A 17 -23.76 9.22 9.69
N ALA A 18 -24.71 8.90 10.55
CA ALA A 18 -24.60 7.77 11.48
C ALA A 18 -24.44 6.41 10.77
N ASN A 19 -25.04 6.23 9.59
CA ASN A 19 -24.93 4.97 8.84
C ASN A 19 -23.52 4.73 8.27
N LYS A 20 -22.77 5.81 8.00
CA LYS A 20 -21.37 5.73 7.56
C LYS A 20 -20.38 5.73 8.73
N THR A 21 -20.79 6.15 9.92
CA THR A 21 -19.90 6.39 11.06
C THR A 21 -19.92 5.20 12.01
N ASN A 22 -19.01 4.24 11.81
CA ASN A 22 -18.80 3.14 12.74
C ASN A 22 -17.62 3.41 13.67
N TRP A 23 -17.80 3.13 14.96
CA TRP A 23 -16.71 3.15 15.93
C TRP A 23 -15.74 1.99 15.65
N MET A 24 -14.52 2.32 15.22
CA MET A 24 -13.45 1.34 15.12
C MET A 24 -12.86 1.10 16.51
N SER A 25 -13.25 0.02 17.17
CA SER A 25 -12.58 -0.44 18.39
C SER A 25 -11.17 -0.94 18.07
N THR A 26 -10.17 -0.50 18.84
CA THR A 26 -8.76 -0.92 18.69
C THR A 26 -8.50 -2.39 19.04
N ASN A 27 -9.52 -3.14 19.47
CA ASN A 27 -9.38 -4.51 19.97
C ASN A 27 -9.67 -5.58 18.91
N SER A 28 -9.20 -5.40 17.67
CA SER A 28 -9.25 -6.46 16.66
C SER A 28 -7.85 -7.03 16.41
N THR A 29 -7.38 -7.81 17.37
CA THR A 29 -6.29 -8.78 17.16
C THR A 29 -6.79 -9.82 16.14
N GLY A 30 -6.76 -9.48 14.85
CA GLY A 30 -7.13 -10.39 13.76
C GLY A 30 -8.15 -9.91 12.74
N GLN A 31 -8.39 -8.60 12.55
CA GLN A 31 -9.12 -8.17 11.36
C GLN A 31 -8.28 -8.40 10.08
N THR A 32 -8.69 -9.40 9.32
CA THR A 32 -8.23 -9.71 7.96
C THR A 32 -8.67 -8.59 7.02
N LEU A 33 -7.75 -7.69 6.66
CA LEU A 33 -8.00 -6.62 5.69
C LEU A 33 -8.04 -7.21 4.27
N MET A 34 -9.24 -7.29 3.69
CA MET A 34 -9.47 -7.78 2.32
C MET A 34 -9.49 -6.61 1.34
N VAL A 35 -8.61 -6.62 0.34
CA VAL A 35 -8.60 -5.65 -0.76
C VAL A 35 -8.80 -6.42 -2.06
N ASN A 36 -9.89 -6.15 -2.79
CA ASN A 36 -10.25 -6.85 -4.03
C ASN A 36 -10.25 -8.38 -3.90
N GLY A 37 -10.74 -8.90 -2.77
CA GLY A 37 -10.77 -10.34 -2.48
C GLY A 37 -9.45 -10.94 -1.99
N VAL A 38 -8.42 -10.12 -1.76
CA VAL A 38 -7.10 -10.57 -1.28
C VAL A 38 -6.83 -10.06 0.12
N GLU A 39 -6.56 -10.96 1.07
CA GLU A 39 -6.16 -10.59 2.42
C GLU A 39 -4.71 -10.05 2.45
N LEU A 40 -4.54 -8.83 2.94
CA LEU A 40 -3.23 -8.17 3.03
C LEU A 40 -2.31 -8.86 4.06
N GLY A 41 -2.88 -9.46 5.10
CA GLY A 41 -2.17 -10.23 6.12
C GLY A 41 -1.42 -11.46 5.58
N LEU A 42 -1.84 -12.00 4.43
CA LEU A 42 -1.20 -13.15 3.78
C LEU A 42 0.22 -12.87 3.31
N MET A 43 0.57 -11.60 3.09
CA MET A 43 1.92 -11.23 2.68
C MET A 43 2.97 -11.67 3.69
N ARG A 44 2.68 -11.62 4.99
CA ARG A 44 3.61 -11.99 6.04
C ARG A 44 3.60 -13.49 6.37
N SER A 45 2.54 -14.20 6.01
CA SER A 45 2.38 -15.61 6.40
C SER A 45 3.37 -16.51 5.66
N ARG A 46 4.06 -17.42 6.38
CA ARG A 46 4.93 -18.43 5.75
C ARG A 46 4.15 -19.47 4.95
N MET A 47 2.89 -19.70 5.33
CA MET A 47 2.05 -20.74 4.73
C MET A 47 1.51 -20.33 3.36
N THR A 48 1.54 -19.04 3.03
CA THR A 48 1.02 -18.54 1.77
C THR A 48 2.05 -18.72 0.65
N PRO A 49 1.66 -19.35 -0.48
CA PRO A 49 2.52 -19.47 -1.65
C PRO A 49 2.98 -18.09 -2.18
N MET A 50 4.19 -18.03 -2.73
CA MET A 50 4.72 -16.77 -3.27
C MET A 50 3.87 -16.20 -4.42
N ALA A 51 3.19 -17.06 -5.19
CA ALA A 51 2.29 -16.60 -6.25
C ALA A 51 1.17 -15.71 -5.71
N THR A 52 0.56 -16.09 -4.58
CA THR A 52 -0.51 -15.32 -3.95
C THR A 52 0.00 -13.99 -3.39
N LYS A 53 1.19 -13.99 -2.76
CA LYS A 53 1.83 -12.76 -2.27
C LYS A 53 2.21 -11.80 -3.40
N ARG A 54 2.58 -12.33 -4.56
CA ARG A 54 2.82 -11.52 -5.76
C ARG A 54 1.51 -10.92 -6.29
N LYS A 55 0.43 -11.69 -6.32
CA LYS A 55 -0.90 -11.17 -6.69
C LYS A 55 -1.34 -10.05 -5.74
N SER A 56 -1.19 -10.22 -4.42
CA SER A 56 -1.53 -9.18 -3.45
C SER A 56 -0.70 -7.90 -3.66
N TRP A 57 0.58 -8.04 -3.99
CA TRP A 57 1.42 -6.90 -4.35
C TRP A 57 0.87 -6.14 -5.55
N HIS A 58 0.58 -6.82 -6.66
CA HIS A 58 0.11 -6.17 -7.88
C HIS A 58 -1.28 -5.55 -7.77
N VAL A 59 -2.18 -6.17 -6.98
CA VAL A 59 -3.57 -5.72 -6.89
C VAL A 59 -3.76 -4.60 -5.85
N CYS A 60 -2.99 -4.64 -4.76
CA CYS A 60 -3.25 -3.76 -3.60
C CYS A 60 -2.13 -2.75 -3.39
N VAL A 61 -0.89 -3.23 -3.40
CA VAL A 61 0.26 -2.43 -2.96
C VAL A 61 0.78 -1.55 -4.09
N LEU A 62 0.91 -2.10 -5.30
CA LEU A 62 1.42 -1.37 -6.45
C LEU A 62 0.50 -0.18 -6.80
N PRO A 63 -0.83 -0.32 -6.96
CA PRO A 63 -1.70 0.82 -7.24
C PRO A 63 -1.69 1.88 -6.13
N ALA A 64 -1.59 1.47 -4.85
CA ALA A 64 -1.49 2.41 -3.74
C ALA A 64 -0.19 3.24 -3.79
N PHE A 65 0.92 2.64 -4.22
CA PHE A 65 2.16 3.39 -4.43
C PHE A 65 2.07 4.33 -5.62
N LEU A 66 1.48 3.87 -6.74
CA LEU A 66 1.35 4.65 -7.97
C LEU A 66 0.47 5.88 -7.74
N TYR A 67 -0.70 5.69 -7.12
CA TYR A 67 -1.57 6.79 -6.71
C TYR A 67 -0.85 7.77 -5.75
N GLY A 68 -0.05 7.25 -4.82
CA GLY A 68 0.76 8.07 -3.93
C GLY A 68 1.83 8.89 -4.66
N SER A 69 2.42 8.36 -5.74
CA SER A 69 3.37 9.08 -6.58
C SER A 69 2.72 10.07 -7.55
N GLU A 70 1.46 9.87 -7.94
CA GLU A 70 0.70 10.90 -8.65
C GLU A 70 0.38 12.08 -7.72
N ALA A 71 -0.01 11.78 -6.48
CA ALA A 71 -0.38 12.80 -5.49
C ALA A 71 0.82 13.58 -4.93
N TRP A 72 2.02 13.00 -4.91
CA TRP A 72 3.25 13.66 -4.46
C TRP A 72 4.25 13.77 -5.60
N ALA A 73 4.77 14.97 -5.88
CA ALA A 73 5.86 15.14 -6.84
C ALA A 73 7.00 14.13 -6.55
N LEU A 74 7.33 13.32 -7.56
CA LEU A 74 8.34 12.25 -7.52
C LEU A 74 9.75 12.83 -7.38
N THR A 75 10.11 13.28 -6.17
CA THR A 75 11.47 13.71 -5.87
C THR A 75 12.39 12.51 -5.67
N LYS A 76 13.71 12.68 -5.89
CA LYS A 76 14.73 11.66 -5.59
C LYS A 76 14.65 11.13 -4.16
N SER A 77 14.25 11.98 -3.21
CA SER A 77 14.07 11.59 -1.81
C SER A 77 12.88 10.65 -1.63
N SER A 78 11.77 10.92 -2.32
CA SER A 78 10.56 10.09 -2.35
C SER A 78 10.86 8.74 -3.00
N GLU A 79 11.55 8.74 -4.14
CA GLU A 79 11.97 7.50 -4.83
C GLU A 79 12.78 6.58 -3.90
N THR A 80 13.74 7.16 -3.17
CA THR A 80 14.58 6.39 -2.24
C THR A 80 13.75 5.77 -1.11
N LYS A 81 12.74 6.48 -0.60
CA LYS A 81 11.82 5.96 0.43
C LYS A 81 10.97 4.82 -0.11
N LEU A 82 10.43 4.95 -1.32
CA LEU A 82 9.65 3.89 -1.98
C LEU A 82 10.46 2.62 -2.20
N VAL A 83 11.69 2.75 -2.71
CA VAL A 83 12.60 1.60 -2.89
C VAL A 83 12.89 0.92 -1.55
N ARG A 84 13.19 1.68 -0.49
CA ARG A 84 13.41 1.11 0.86
C ARG A 84 12.16 0.40 1.38
N CYS A 85 10.98 0.96 1.14
CA CYS A 85 9.71 0.36 1.52
C CYS A 85 9.50 -0.98 0.80
N GLN A 86 9.61 -1.01 -0.53
CA GLN A 86 9.52 -2.22 -1.33
C GLN A 86 10.48 -3.31 -0.84
N ARG A 87 11.76 -2.98 -0.58
CA ARG A 87 12.76 -3.93 -0.07
C ARG A 87 12.37 -4.52 1.28
N ARG A 88 11.79 -3.72 2.17
CA ARG A 88 11.33 -4.19 3.47
C ARG A 88 10.13 -5.13 3.32
N MET A 89 9.22 -4.83 2.40
CA MET A 89 8.06 -5.67 2.10
C MET A 89 8.47 -7.00 1.45
N GLU A 90 9.40 -6.99 0.49
CA GLU A 90 9.96 -8.21 -0.13
C GLU A 90 10.59 -9.14 0.92
N ARG A 91 11.33 -8.58 1.89
CA ARG A 91 11.89 -9.36 3.01
C ARG A 91 10.79 -9.96 3.89
N HIS A 92 9.74 -9.19 4.17
CA HIS A 92 8.59 -9.69 4.94
C HIS A 92 7.86 -10.82 4.21
N MET A 93 7.71 -10.73 2.88
CA MET A 93 7.11 -11.78 2.07
C MET A 93 7.86 -13.12 2.19
N LEU A 94 9.18 -13.08 2.25
CA LEU A 94 10.02 -14.27 2.43
C LEU A 94 10.28 -14.61 3.91
N CYS A 95 9.72 -13.83 4.83
CA CYS A 95 9.93 -13.95 6.28
C CYS A 95 11.41 -13.89 6.71
N HIS A 96 12.25 -13.18 5.95
CA HIS A 96 13.65 -12.97 6.28
C HIS A 96 13.82 -11.81 7.27
N ARG A 97 14.67 -12.03 8.27
CA ARG A 97 15.11 -11.00 9.22
C ARG A 97 16.40 -10.36 8.71
N LEU A 98 16.73 -9.17 9.24
CA LEU A 98 17.99 -8.50 8.92
C LEU A 98 19.22 -9.31 9.38
N VAL A 99 19.05 -10.11 10.44
CA VAL A 99 20.09 -11.01 10.99
C VAL A 99 20.48 -12.11 10.00
N ASP A 100 19.56 -12.52 9.11
CA ASP A 100 19.81 -13.58 8.14
C ASP A 100 20.82 -13.16 7.05
N ARG A 101 21.18 -11.86 6.99
CA ARG A 101 22.16 -11.26 6.04
C ARG A 101 21.95 -11.66 4.57
N VAL A 102 20.72 -11.95 4.18
CA VAL A 102 20.39 -12.34 2.80
C VAL A 102 20.57 -11.13 1.87
N PRO A 103 21.32 -11.28 0.76
CA PRO A 103 21.50 -10.24 -0.25
C PRO A 103 20.17 -9.80 -0.88
N ASN A 104 20.07 -8.52 -1.22
CA ASN A 104 18.88 -7.98 -1.90
C ASN A 104 18.65 -8.63 -3.27
N ALA A 105 19.71 -8.97 -4.01
CA ALA A 105 19.61 -9.62 -5.31
C ALA A 105 18.88 -10.96 -5.21
N THR A 106 19.28 -11.83 -4.28
CA THR A 106 18.65 -13.13 -4.04
C THR A 106 17.17 -13.00 -3.64
N ILE A 107 16.82 -11.97 -2.87
CA ILE A 107 15.43 -11.71 -2.49
C ILE A 107 14.61 -11.34 -3.74
N ARG A 108 15.13 -10.45 -4.59
CA ARG A 108 14.47 -10.05 -5.83
C ARG A 108 14.28 -11.21 -6.81
N ASP A 109 15.28 -12.08 -6.94
CA ASP A 109 15.21 -13.24 -7.84
C ASP A 109 14.10 -14.22 -7.43
N ARG A 110 13.83 -14.31 -6.12
CA ARG A 110 12.76 -15.16 -5.56
C ARG A 110 11.39 -14.49 -5.67
N THR A 111 11.28 -13.21 -5.37
CA THR A 111 9.98 -12.52 -5.35
C THR A 111 9.49 -12.17 -6.77
N LYS A 112 10.40 -11.69 -7.64
CA LYS A 112 10.12 -11.24 -9.01
C LYS A 112 8.96 -10.25 -9.07
N LEU A 113 8.97 -9.26 -8.19
CA LEU A 113 7.96 -8.18 -8.18
C LEU A 113 8.31 -7.12 -9.23
N LYS A 114 7.29 -6.43 -9.72
CA LYS A 114 7.45 -5.20 -10.48
C LYS A 114 7.99 -4.09 -9.59
N ASP A 115 8.92 -3.31 -10.10
CA ASP A 115 9.51 -2.18 -9.37
C ASP A 115 8.59 -0.98 -9.41
N VAL A 116 8.26 -0.45 -8.22
CA VAL A 116 7.36 0.69 -8.06
C VAL A 116 7.83 1.90 -8.88
N ILE A 117 9.12 2.22 -8.84
CA ILE A 117 9.67 3.39 -9.54
C ILE A 117 9.60 3.24 -11.05
N GLN A 118 9.79 2.03 -11.57
CA GLN A 118 9.75 1.80 -13.02
C GLN A 118 8.31 1.93 -13.53
N GLU A 119 7.35 1.38 -12.80
CA GLU A 119 5.93 1.52 -13.14
C GLU A 119 5.46 2.98 -12.97
N ALA A 120 5.85 3.67 -11.89
CA ALA A 120 5.47 5.07 -11.67
C ALA A 120 6.00 6.02 -12.75
N ARG A 121 7.26 5.84 -13.18
CA ARG A 121 7.82 6.61 -14.30
C ARG A 121 7.15 6.29 -15.63
N LYS A 122 6.68 5.06 -15.82
CA LYS A 122 5.98 4.67 -17.04
C LYS A 122 4.63 5.39 -17.14
N GLU A 123 3.87 5.43 -16.04
CA GLU A 123 2.60 6.15 -15.97
C GLU A 123 2.78 7.66 -16.13
N GLU A 124 3.82 8.27 -15.54
CA GLU A 124 4.12 9.70 -15.79
C GLU A 124 4.36 10.00 -17.28
N VAL A 125 5.05 9.11 -18.00
CA VAL A 125 5.31 9.29 -19.44
C VAL A 125 4.04 9.12 -20.26
N GLU A 126 3.20 8.13 -19.96
CA GLU A 126 1.90 7.94 -20.63
C GLU A 126 0.97 9.14 -20.42
N ILE A 127 0.90 9.69 -19.21
CA ILE A 127 0.11 10.91 -18.92
C ILE A 127 0.66 12.11 -19.71
N CYS A 128 1.98 12.28 -19.77
CA CYS A 128 2.58 13.37 -20.55
C CYS A 128 2.33 13.22 -22.07
N GLU A 129 2.31 12.00 -22.61
CA GLU A 129 2.00 11.74 -24.02
C GLU A 129 0.52 12.02 -24.33
N GLU A 130 -0.39 11.73 -23.41
CA GLU A 130 -1.81 12.08 -23.52
C GLU A 130 -2.06 13.60 -23.41
N ASP A 131 -1.37 14.28 -22.48
CA ASP A 131 -1.51 15.72 -22.25
C ASP A 131 -0.83 16.57 -23.35
N CYS A 132 0.25 16.08 -23.96
CA CYS A 132 0.91 16.74 -25.11
C CYS A 132 0.23 16.40 -26.45
N GLY A 133 -0.76 15.49 -26.43
CA GLY A 133 -1.40 14.91 -27.59
C GLY A 133 -2.89 15.18 -27.69
N ARG A 134 -3.33 16.44 -27.61
CA ARG A 134 -4.53 16.91 -28.33
C ARG A 134 -4.55 18.41 -28.61
#